data_AF-A0A1R1XQ66-F1
#
_entry.id   AF-A0A1R1XQ66-F1
#
_cell.length_a   1.000
_cell.length_b   1.000
_cell.length_c   1.000
_cell.angle_alpha   90.00
_cell.angle_beta   90.00
_cell.angle_gamma   90.00
#
_symmetry.space_group_name_H-M   'P 1'
#
loop_
_entity.id
_entity.type
_entity.pdbx_description
1 polymer ?
#
loop_
_entity_poly.entity_id
_entity_poly.type
_entity_poly.pdbx_seq_one_letter_code
_entity_poly.pdbx_strand_id
1 'polypeptide(L)'
;MKSRFTALDVRASAIELSKHSSPFNPYINYSSPNLRIVGLRIQNIYDINSKTYMFKFQKPGTKVMVVIESGTRIHSTEQALEKNSIPSHFSSKVI
;
A
#
# COMPACT_ATOMS: atom_id res chain seq x y z
N MET A 1 -0.49 -12.59 23.09
CA MET A 1 0.30 -13.42 22.15
C MET A 1 0.13 -12.83 20.75
N LYS A 2 1.13 -12.13 20.20
CA LYS A 2 1.00 -11.55 18.84
C LYS A 2 1.00 -12.69 17.83
N SER A 3 -0.12 -12.85 17.13
CA SER A 3 -0.22 -13.78 16.00
C SER A 3 0.93 -13.53 15.04
N ARG A 4 1.67 -14.58 14.66
CA ARG A 4 2.73 -14.46 13.64
C ARG A 4 2.06 -14.04 12.33
N PHE A 5 2.62 -13.06 11.62
CA PHE A 5 2.18 -12.75 10.26
C PHE A 5 2.44 -13.98 9.38
N THR A 6 1.36 -14.63 8.96
CA THR A 6 1.38 -15.92 8.27
C THR A 6 1.25 -15.77 6.76
N ALA A 7 1.42 -16.87 6.03
CA ALA A 7 1.15 -16.91 4.59
C ALA A 7 -0.30 -16.53 4.24
N LEU A 8 -1.26 -16.76 5.14
CA LEU A 8 -2.65 -16.33 4.95
C LEU A 8 -2.77 -14.81 4.99
N ASP A 9 -2.08 -14.16 5.92
CA ASP A 9 -2.08 -12.71 6.04
C ASP A 9 -1.40 -12.05 4.83
N VAL A 10 -0.29 -12.63 4.34
CA VAL A 10 0.38 -12.20 3.10
C VAL A 10 -0.58 -12.27 1.91
N ARG A 11 -1.29 -13.40 1.76
CA ARG A 11 -2.26 -13.58 0.67
C ARG A 11 -3.44 -12.61 0.79
N ALA A 12 -3.93 -12.35 2.01
CA ALA A 12 -4.99 -11.39 2.26
C ALA A 12 -4.56 -9.96 1.87
N SER A 13 -3.36 -9.53 2.25
CA SER A 13 -2.77 -8.25 1.83
C SER A 13 -2.65 -8.16 0.31
N ALA A 14 -2.17 -9.21 -0.37
CA ALA A 14 -2.07 -9.23 -1.83
C ALA A 14 -3.45 -9.09 -2.51
N ILE A 15 -4.45 -9.81 -1.99
CA ILE A 15 -5.83 -9.73 -2.48
C ILE A 15 -6.39 -8.32 -2.25
N GLU A 16 -6.23 -7.74 -1.06
CA GLU A 16 -6.71 -6.40 -0.77
C GLU A 16 -6.09 -5.36 -1.71
N LEU A 17 -4.77 -5.38 -1.88
CA LEU A 17 -4.07 -4.50 -2.80
C LEU A 17 -4.42 -4.77 -4.27
N SER A 18 -5.05 -5.90 -4.58
CA SER A 18 -5.57 -6.22 -5.92
C SER A 18 -7.01 -5.79 -6.20
N LYS A 19 -7.79 -5.45 -5.17
CA LYS A 19 -9.20 -5.08 -5.34
C LYS A 19 -9.29 -3.74 -6.07
N HIS A 20 -9.68 -3.80 -7.34
CA HIS A 20 -10.02 -2.62 -8.13
C HIS A 20 -11.37 -2.06 -7.66
N SER A 21 -11.51 -0.73 -7.59
CA SER A 21 -12.80 -0.07 -7.33
C SER A 21 -13.72 -0.02 -8.55
N SER A 22 -13.36 -0.72 -9.65
CA SER A 22 -14.16 -0.74 -10.88
C SER A 22 -14.97 -2.04 -10.90
N PRO A 23 -16.25 -1.99 -11.31
CA PRO A 23 -17.08 -3.19 -11.41
C PRO A 23 -16.39 -4.23 -12.30
N PHE A 24 -16.51 -5.50 -11.89
CA PHE A 24 -16.03 -6.65 -12.64
C PHE A 24 -16.45 -6.53 -14.12
N ASN A 25 -15.47 -6.39 -15.01
CA ASN A 25 -15.68 -6.39 -16.45
C ASN A 25 -15.36 -7.81 -16.97
N PRO A 26 -16.36 -8.61 -17.40
CA PRO A 26 -16.13 -9.99 -17.85
C PRO A 26 -15.43 -10.09 -19.20
N TYR A 27 -15.20 -8.98 -19.91
CA TYR A 27 -14.58 -8.97 -21.25
C TYR A 27 -13.06 -8.70 -21.23
N ILE A 28 -12.46 -8.49 -20.05
CA ILE A 28 -11.00 -8.40 -19.89
C ILE A 28 -10.45 -9.79 -19.55
N ASN A 29 -9.59 -10.31 -20.43
CA ASN A 29 -8.89 -11.57 -20.22
C ASN A 29 -8.17 -11.57 -18.86
N TYR A 30 -8.34 -12.64 -18.07
CA TYR A 30 -7.81 -12.84 -16.72
C TYR A 30 -6.27 -12.89 -16.59
N SER A 31 -5.53 -12.38 -17.57
CA SER A 31 -4.08 -12.30 -17.55
C SER A 31 -3.62 -11.11 -16.69
N SER A 32 -3.43 -11.42 -15.40
CA SER A 32 -2.91 -10.59 -14.31
C SER A 32 -3.97 -9.82 -13.51
N PRO A 33 -4.07 -10.04 -12.18
CA PRO A 33 -4.82 -9.14 -11.32
C PRO A 33 -4.20 -7.74 -11.48
N ASN A 34 -4.96 -6.79 -12.04
CA ASN A 34 -4.54 -5.39 -12.08
C ASN A 34 -4.50 -4.88 -10.64
N LEU A 35 -3.35 -5.04 -9.99
CA LEU A 35 -3.18 -4.59 -8.62
C LEU A 35 -3.47 -3.08 -8.55
N ARG A 36 -4.25 -2.64 -7.56
CA ARG A 36 -4.69 -1.25 -7.34
C ARG A 36 -3.51 -0.27 -7.35
N ILE A 37 -2.31 -0.76 -7.05
CA ILE A 37 -1.06 0.02 -7.00
C ILE A 37 -0.09 -0.24 -8.16
N VAL A 38 -0.30 -1.28 -8.98
CA VAL A 38 0.59 -1.58 -10.11
C VAL A 38 0.41 -0.54 -11.21
N GLY A 39 1.53 -0.02 -11.71
CA GLY A 39 1.56 1.07 -12.69
C GLY A 39 1.41 2.48 -12.08
N LEU A 40 1.18 2.61 -10.76
CA LEU A 40 1.30 3.90 -10.07
C LEU A 40 2.76 4.17 -9.69
N ARG A 41 3.17 5.44 -9.73
CA ARG A 41 4.49 5.86 -9.22
C ARG A 41 4.41 6.13 -7.73
N ILE A 42 5.45 5.79 -6.98
CA ILE A 42 5.61 6.27 -5.61
C ILE A 42 5.92 7.76 -5.68
N GLN A 43 5.10 8.57 -5.02
CA GLN A 43 5.28 10.01 -4.93
C GLN A 43 5.94 10.43 -3.61
N ASN A 44 5.53 9.82 -2.50
CA ASN A 44 6.07 10.13 -1.18
C ASN A 44 6.14 8.86 -0.34
N ILE A 45 7.15 8.82 0.53
CA ILE A 45 7.28 7.85 1.61
C ILE A 45 7.30 8.65 2.91
N TYR A 46 6.44 8.27 3.85
CA TYR A 46 6.37 8.86 5.18
C TYR A 46 6.76 7.83 6.22
N ASP A 47 7.60 8.25 7.16
CA ASP A 47 7.86 7.53 8.40
C ASP A 47 6.83 7.97 9.44
N ILE A 48 5.90 7.07 9.78
CA ILE A 48 4.89 7.32 10.81
C ILE A 48 5.49 7.03 12.18
N ASN A 49 6.19 5.90 12.28
CA ASN A 49 7.01 5.52 13.43
C ASN A 49 8.01 4.42 13.00
N SER A 50 8.87 3.99 13.93
CA SER A 50 9.93 3.00 13.69
C SER A 50 9.49 1.65 13.09
N LYS A 51 8.19 1.35 13.06
CA LYS A 51 7.62 0.12 12.50
C LYS A 51 6.50 0.36 11.49
N THR A 52 6.14 1.61 11.21
CA THR A 52 5.01 1.94 10.34
C THR A 52 5.43 2.99 9.31
N TYR A 53 5.31 2.61 8.04
CA TYR A 53 5.56 3.51 6.92
C TYR A 53 4.28 3.72 6.13
N MET A 54 4.13 4.89 5.53
CA MET A 54 3.02 5.19 4.63
C MET A 54 3.55 5.61 3.26
N PHE A 55 3.17 4.87 2.23
CA PHE A 55 3.60 5.08 0.86
C PHE A 55 2.45 5.70 0.08
N LYS A 56 2.69 6.83 -0.58
CA LYS A 56 1.73 7.50 -1.45
C LYS A 56 2.03 7.14 -2.90
N PHE A 57 1.12 6.42 -3.53
CA PHE A 57 1.16 6.10 -4.96
C PHE A 57 0.25 7.05 -5.75
N GLN A 58 0.71 7.50 -6.92
CA GLN A 58 -0.04 8.42 -7.77
C GLN A 58 0.18 8.16 -9.27
N LYS A 59 -0.89 8.37 -10.04
CA LYS A 59 -0.90 8.73 -11.48
C LYS A 59 -1.96 9.83 -11.69
N PRO A 60 -2.04 10.50 -12.85
CA PRO A 60 -3.13 11.43 -13.13
C PRO A 60 -4.50 10.78 -12.87
N GLY A 61 -5.35 11.41 -12.07
CA GLY A 61 -6.69 10.92 -11.73
C GLY A 61 -6.75 9.73 -10.74
N THR A 62 -5.63 9.27 -10.18
CA THR A 62 -5.65 8.19 -9.17
C THR A 62 -4.58 8.38 -8.10
N LYS A 63 -4.99 8.30 -6.84
CA LYS A 63 -4.11 8.31 -5.67
C LYS A 63 -4.46 7.13 -4.78
N VAL A 64 -3.45 6.43 -4.28
CA VAL A 64 -3.61 5.34 -3.31
C VAL A 64 -2.58 5.52 -2.19
N MET A 65 -3.03 5.43 -0.93
CA MET A 65 -2.15 5.38 0.22
C MET A 65 -2.03 3.94 0.69
N VAL A 66 -0.81 3.46 0.92
CA VAL A 66 -0.52 2.12 1.45
C VAL A 66 0.22 2.26 2.76
N VAL A 67 -0.25 1.57 3.79
CA VAL A 67 0.40 1.47 5.09
C VAL A 67 1.14 0.15 5.16
N ILE A 68 2.41 0.23 5.55
CA ILE A 68 3.28 -0.93 5.78
C ILE A 68 3.59 -0.94 7.28
N GLU A 69 3.05 -1.94 7.97
CA GLU A 69 3.41 -2.23 9.35
C GLU A 69 4.35 -3.42 9.39
N SER A 70 5.60 -3.16 9.78
CA SER A 70 6.66 -4.14 9.79
C SER A 70 6.27 -5.39 10.57
N GLY A 71 6.28 -6.52 9.88
CA GLY A 71 5.97 -7.84 10.44
C GLY A 71 4.50 -8.05 10.82
N THR A 72 3.58 -7.20 10.36
CA THR A 72 2.16 -7.29 10.75
C THR A 72 1.19 -7.20 9.59
N ARG A 73 1.24 -6.16 8.75
CA ARG A 73 0.26 -5.98 7.66
C ARG A 73 0.73 -4.98 6.62
N ILE A 74 0.25 -5.18 5.40
CA ILE A 74 0.30 -4.19 4.32
C ILE A 74 -1.12 -4.01 3.81
N HIS A 75 -1.62 -2.78 3.80
CA HIS A 75 -3.01 -2.50 3.41
C HIS A 75 -3.15 -1.09 2.82
N SER A 76 -4.18 -0.88 2.02
CA SER A 76 -4.54 0.44 1.51
C SER A 76 -5.41 1.20 2.52
N THR A 77 -5.26 2.51 2.59
CA THR A 77 -6.08 3.35 3.47
C THR A 77 -6.57 4.60 2.77
N GLU A 78 -7.76 5.05 3.15
CA GLU A 78 -8.32 6.35 2.77
C GLU A 78 -8.21 7.35 3.93
N GLN A 79 -7.85 6.87 5.13
CA GLN A 79 -7.70 7.69 6.32
C GLN A 79 -6.38 8.46 6.29
N ALA A 80 -6.45 9.75 6.66
CA ALA A 80 -5.25 10.55 6.86
C ALA A 80 -4.60 10.15 8.19
N LEU A 81 -3.50 9.40 8.13
CA LEU A 81 -2.64 9.19 9.30
C LEU A 81 -1.87 10.47 9.61
N GLU A 82 -1.66 10.73 10.91
CA GLU A 82 -0.71 11.75 11.34
C GLU A 82 0.68 11.40 10.79
N LYS A 83 1.23 12.33 10.02
CA LYS A 83 2.52 12.20 9.36
C LYS A 83 3.51 13.16 10.01
N ASN A 84 4.72 12.70 10.22
CA ASN A 84 5.81 13.58 10.63
C ASN A 84 6.08 14.60 9.50
N SER A 85 6.20 15.88 9.88
CA SER A 85 6.54 16.94 8.93
C SER A 85 7.98 16.85 8.42
N ILE A 86 8.85 16.19 9.20
CA ILE A 86 10.26 16.00 8.91
C ILE A 86 10.47 14.56 8.43
N PRO A 87 11.06 14.33 7.24
CA PRO A 87 11.36 12.99 6.76
C PRO A 87 12.46 12.37 7.64
N SER A 88 12.32 11.07 7.94
CA SER A 88 13.38 10.34 8.63
C SER A 88 14.59 10.13 7.72
N HIS A 89 15.76 9.85 8.31
CA HIS A 89 16.98 9.55 7.55
C HIS A 89 16.81 8.35 6.59
N PHE A 90 15.95 7.39 6.96
CA PHE A 90 15.55 6.31 6.06
C PHE A 90 14.71 6.85 4.89
N SER A 91 13.65 7.61 5.16
CA SER A 91 12.76 8.14 4.12
C SER A 91 13.49 9.02 3.11
N SER A 92 14.47 9.81 3.57
CA SER A 92 15.32 10.64 2.70
C SER A 92 16.23 9.85 1.76
N LYS A 93 16.51 8.57 2.03
CA LYS A 93 17.37 7.72 1.18
C LYS A 93 16.59 6.93 0.12
N VAL A 94 15.28 6.78 0.29
CA VAL A 94 14.42 5.92 -0.55
C VAL A 94 13.63 6.74 -1.59
N ILE A 95 13.75 8.07 -1.55
CA ILE A 95 13.15 9.02 -2.49
C ILE A 95 14.21 9.53 -3.45
#